data_AF-A0ABD0MT51-F1
#
_entry.id   AF-A0ABD0MT51-F1
#
_cell.length_a   1.000
_cell.length_b   1.000
_cell.length_c   1.000
_cell.angle_alpha   90.00
_cell.angle_beta   90.00
_cell.angle_gamma   90.00
#
_symmetry.space_group_name_H-M   'P 1'
#
loop_
_entity.id
_entity.type
_entity.pdbx_description
1 polymer ?
#
loop_
_entity_poly.entity_id
_entity_poly.type
_entity_poly.pdbx_seq_one_letter_code
_entity_poly.pdbx_strand_id
1 'polypeptide(L)'
;FANPNVVRPYIILLRTYSQNSVHTNHCITRMLHRLAVDLKMEALLYQLSVFSLFNKILGDPAPAAYQELVTFAKYVLNRFFVFAAKNNKAFVELLFWKNVGAVREMTEGYNKDGEGKKKGKWTPEEEEQLQQLYEEYKDSGGGVPVIHMPDIVETMLPLLSSSRTRREVVSHMVSMGLVDSVKDLKKE
;
A
#
# COMPACT_ATOMS: atom_id res chain seq x y z
N PHE A 1 11.93 0.37 2.58
CA PHE A 1 12.08 0.39 4.06
C PHE A 1 10.88 1.01 4.77
N ALA A 2 10.31 2.13 4.31
CA ALA A 2 9.07 2.68 4.86
C ALA A 2 7.83 1.88 4.40
N ASN A 3 7.60 0.72 5.00
CA ASN A 3 6.42 -0.11 4.77
C ASN A 3 5.86 -0.58 6.13
N PRO A 4 4.53 -0.62 6.33
CA PRO A 4 3.91 -1.17 7.54
C PRO A 4 4.43 -2.56 7.94
N ASN A 5 4.76 -3.40 6.97
CA ASN A 5 5.32 -4.75 7.19
C ASN A 5 6.70 -4.72 7.83
N VAL A 6 7.45 -3.63 7.67
CA VAL A 6 8.75 -3.41 8.31
C VAL A 6 8.55 -2.79 9.70
N VAL A 7 7.63 -1.82 9.83
CA VAL A 7 7.37 -1.12 11.10
C VAL A 7 6.81 -2.07 12.16
N ARG A 8 5.85 -2.93 11.78
CA ARG A 8 5.16 -3.85 12.71
C ARG A 8 6.11 -4.72 13.55
N PRO A 9 7.08 -5.46 12.96
CA PRO A 9 8.07 -6.21 13.73
C PRO A 9 8.83 -5.38 14.75
N TYR A 10 9.29 -4.18 14.38
CA TYR A 10 10.01 -3.30 15.30
C TYR A 10 9.13 -2.85 16.48
N ILE A 11 7.86 -2.53 16.22
CA ILE A 11 6.91 -2.17 17.28
C ILE A 11 6.62 -3.37 18.20
N ILE A 12 6.54 -4.59 17.65
CA ILE A 12 6.36 -5.81 18.45
C ILE A 12 7.58 -6.04 19.36
N LEU A 13 8.80 -5.92 18.83
CA LEU A 13 10.03 -6.03 19.63
C LEU A 13 10.11 -4.96 20.72
N LEU A 14 9.60 -3.77 20.43
CA LEU A 14 9.57 -2.65 21.38
C LEU A 14 8.53 -2.87 22.50
N ARG A 15 7.58 -3.81 22.37
CA ARG A 15 6.66 -4.17 23.47
C ARG A 15 7.38 -4.84 24.63
N THR A 16 8.47 -5.54 24.37
CA THR A 16 9.32 -6.19 25.38
C THR A 16 10.59 -5.36 25.65
N TYR A 17 10.50 -4.03 25.57
CA TYR A 17 11.65 -3.13 25.75
C TYR A 17 12.38 -3.33 27.08
N SER A 18 11.69 -3.76 28.13
CA SER A 18 12.27 -4.03 29.45
C SER A 18 13.14 -5.29 29.51
N GLN A 19 12.87 -6.27 28.63
CA GLN A 19 13.63 -7.52 28.53
C GLN A 19 14.76 -7.44 27.49
N ASN A 20 14.69 -6.46 26.60
CA ASN A 20 15.68 -6.26 25.55
C ASN A 20 16.97 -5.66 26.12
N SER A 21 18.10 -6.00 25.50
CA SER A 21 19.37 -5.32 25.79
C SER A 21 19.32 -3.84 25.40
N VAL A 22 20.15 -3.01 26.05
CA VAL A 22 20.30 -1.59 25.72
C VAL A 22 20.65 -1.39 24.25
N HIS A 23 21.54 -2.23 23.71
CA HIS A 23 21.93 -2.18 22.30
C HIS A 23 20.77 -2.49 21.36
N THR A 24 19.96 -3.51 21.66
CA THR A 24 18.79 -3.87 20.86
C THR A 24 17.78 -2.72 20.82
N ASN A 25 17.47 -2.12 21.97
CA ASN A 25 16.58 -0.97 22.06
C ASN A 25 17.12 0.25 21.31
N HIS A 26 18.44 0.49 21.37
CA HIS A 26 19.09 1.52 20.57
C HIS A 26 18.90 1.28 19.08
N CYS A 27 19.18 0.07 18.58
CA CYS A 27 19.02 -0.26 17.16
C CYS A 27 17.56 -0.09 16.68
N ILE A 28 16.58 -0.52 17.48
CA ILE A 28 15.16 -0.35 17.15
C ILE A 28 14.82 1.14 17.10
N THR A 29 15.22 1.91 18.11
CA THR A 29 14.98 3.36 18.16
C THR A 29 15.59 4.07 16.96
N ARG A 30 16.85 3.76 16.62
CA ARG A 30 17.54 4.34 15.47
C ARG A 30 16.86 4.01 14.15
N MET A 31 16.34 2.79 13.99
CA MET A 31 15.60 2.42 12.79
C MET A 31 14.27 3.17 12.68
N LEU A 32 13.52 3.28 13.78
CA LEU A 32 12.27 4.05 13.83
C LEU A 32 12.51 5.55 13.66
N HIS A 33 13.61 6.07 14.21
CA HIS A 33 14.05 7.45 14.03
C HIS A 33 14.39 7.74 12.58
N ARG A 34 15.17 6.89 11.92
CA ARG A 34 15.47 7.02 10.49
C ARG A 34 14.19 7.04 9.63
N LEU A 35 13.21 6.22 9.99
CA LEU A 35 11.92 6.21 9.31
C LEU A 35 11.12 7.49 9.52
N ALA A 36 11.05 7.99 10.75
CA ALA A 36 10.27 9.19 11.07
C ALA A 36 10.95 10.49 10.59
N VAL A 37 12.26 10.61 10.79
CA VAL A 37 13.00 11.86 10.55
C VAL A 37 13.60 11.90 9.16
N ASP A 38 14.40 10.90 8.80
CA ASP A 38 15.17 10.94 7.54
C ASP A 38 14.25 10.70 6.33
N LEU A 39 13.29 9.79 6.45
CA LEU A 39 12.33 9.48 5.40
C LEU A 39 11.05 10.33 5.45
N LYS A 40 10.85 11.14 6.51
CA LYS A 40 9.61 11.93 6.72
C LYS A 40 8.32 11.09 6.65
N MET A 41 8.40 9.87 7.18
CA MET A 41 7.30 8.92 7.22
C MET A 41 6.78 8.73 8.65
N GLU A 42 6.83 9.76 9.48
CA GLU A 42 6.39 9.75 10.86
C GLU A 42 4.92 9.33 11.01
N ALA A 43 4.10 9.59 9.98
CA ALA A 43 2.69 9.18 9.99
C ALA A 43 2.49 7.66 10.03
N LEU A 44 3.47 6.84 9.61
CA LEU A 44 3.40 5.38 9.80
C LEU A 44 3.40 4.96 11.27
N LEU A 45 3.87 5.83 12.17
CA LEU A 45 3.91 5.60 13.61
C LEU A 45 2.67 6.14 14.33
N TYR A 46 1.80 6.87 13.62
CA TYR A 46 0.56 7.43 14.17
C TYR A 46 -0.51 6.36 14.27
N GLN A 47 -0.37 5.48 15.25
CA GLN A 47 -1.32 4.44 15.54
C GLN A 47 -1.51 4.29 17.05
N LEU A 48 -2.75 4.02 17.46
CA LEU A 48 -3.10 3.92 18.88
C LEU A 48 -2.27 2.86 19.64
N SER A 49 -1.97 1.72 19.01
CA SER A 49 -1.13 0.68 19.64
C SER A 49 0.32 1.12 19.84
N VAL A 50 0.83 1.99 18.97
CA VAL A 50 2.18 2.57 19.11
C VAL A 50 2.17 3.63 20.20
N PHE A 51 1.14 4.48 20.24
CA PHE A 51 1.02 5.53 21.26
C PHE A 51 0.78 4.97 22.65
N SER A 52 -0.01 3.90 22.79
CA SER A 52 -0.14 3.21 24.07
C SER A 52 1.18 2.61 24.55
N LEU A 53 2.02 2.12 23.63
CA LEU A 53 3.38 1.66 23.97
C LEU A 53 4.27 2.82 24.39
N PHE A 54 4.25 3.95 23.68
CA PHE A 54 4.95 5.16 24.09
C PHE A 54 4.48 5.66 25.45
N ASN A 55 3.18 5.63 25.74
CA ASN A 55 2.65 6.02 27.04
C ASN A 55 3.17 5.12 28.16
N LYS A 56 3.28 3.81 27.92
CA LYS A 56 3.91 2.88 28.89
C LYS A 56 5.38 3.23 29.15
N ILE A 57 6.15 3.49 28.10
CA ILE A 57 7.57 3.86 28.21
C ILE A 57 7.73 5.20 28.93
N LEU A 58 6.86 6.18 28.68
CA LEU A 58 6.90 7.49 29.31
C LEU A 58 6.46 7.47 30.78
N GLY A 59 5.61 6.51 31.17
CA GLY A 59 5.17 6.31 32.55
C GLY A 59 6.09 5.42 33.39
N ASP A 60 7.15 4.87 32.80
CA ASP A 60 8.09 3.98 33.49
C ASP A 60 9.02 4.77 34.45
N PRO A 61 9.13 4.39 35.74
CA PRO A 61 9.99 5.06 36.72
C PRO A 61 11.50 4.91 36.45
N ALA A 62 11.93 4.16 35.43
CA ALA A 62 13.33 4.02 35.02
C ALA A 62 13.70 4.80 33.74
N PRO A 63 13.52 6.14 33.68
CA PRO A 63 13.77 6.91 32.45
C PRO A 63 15.24 6.90 32.04
N ALA A 64 16.18 6.72 32.98
CA ALA A 64 17.62 6.71 32.70
C ALA A 64 18.05 5.58 31.74
N ALA A 65 17.41 4.41 31.82
CA ALA A 65 17.72 3.27 30.95
C ALA A 65 17.15 3.44 29.52
N TYR A 66 16.14 4.30 29.36
CA TYR A 66 15.36 4.42 28.12
C TYR A 66 15.30 5.86 27.59
N GLN A 67 16.28 6.72 27.94
CA GLN A 67 16.28 8.15 27.58
C GLN A 67 16.08 8.40 26.08
N GLU A 68 16.72 7.58 25.23
CA GLU A 68 16.59 7.70 23.78
C GLU A 68 15.17 7.39 23.30
N LEU A 69 14.57 6.32 23.82
CA LEU A 69 13.19 5.92 23.53
C LEU A 69 12.19 6.97 24.01
N VAL A 70 12.39 7.50 25.23
CA VAL A 70 11.57 8.57 25.81
C VAL A 70 11.63 9.82 24.94
N THR A 71 12.82 10.20 24.49
CA THR A 71 13.02 11.36 23.61
C THR A 71 12.34 11.15 22.27
N PHE A 72 12.50 9.97 21.67
CA PHE A 72 11.86 9.64 20.40
C PHE A 72 10.33 9.60 20.51
N ALA A 73 9.79 9.00 21.57
CA ALA A 73 8.35 8.96 21.84
C ALA A 73 7.76 10.37 21.94
N LYS A 74 8.41 11.27 22.70
CA LYS A 74 8.01 12.68 22.81
C LYS A 74 8.05 13.39 21.46
N TYR A 75 9.08 13.15 20.65
CA TYR A 75 9.19 13.73 19.31
C TYR A 75 7.99 13.34 18.43
N VAL A 76 7.67 12.04 18.34
CA VAL A 76 6.56 11.54 17.51
C VAL A 76 5.21 12.06 18.00
N LEU A 77 4.98 12.06 19.32
CA LEU A 77 3.72 12.55 19.91
C LEU A 77 3.53 14.05 19.65
N ASN A 78 4.57 14.86 19.85
CA ASN A 78 4.51 16.31 19.57
C ASN A 78 4.18 16.57 18.09
N ARG A 79 4.83 15.83 17.17
CA ARG A 79 4.53 15.92 15.74
C ARG A 79 3.10 15.53 15.42
N PHE A 80 2.57 14.48 16.05
CA PHE A 80 1.17 14.08 15.90
C PHE A 80 0.21 15.16 16.36
N PHE A 81 0.40 15.76 17.54
CA PHE A 81 -0.52 16.81 18.03
C PHE A 81 -0.49 18.07 17.16
N VAL A 82 0.69 18.47 16.68
CA VAL A 82 0.82 19.57 15.70
C VAL A 82 0.09 19.24 14.40
N PHE A 83 0.16 17.98 13.95
CA PHE A 83 -0.53 17.52 12.75
C PHE A 83 -2.06 17.44 12.95
N ALA A 84 -2.51 16.87 14.07
CA ALA A 84 -3.92 16.71 14.42
C ALA A 84 -4.62 18.06 14.62
N ALA A 85 -3.93 19.07 15.13
CA ALA A 85 -4.46 20.43 15.25
C ALA A 85 -4.82 21.06 13.89
N LYS A 86 -4.12 20.65 12.81
CA LYS A 86 -4.41 21.11 11.44
C LYS A 86 -5.44 20.23 10.72
N ASN A 87 -5.58 18.98 11.16
CA ASN A 87 -6.31 17.96 10.42
C ASN A 87 -7.12 17.06 11.37
N ASN A 88 -8.40 17.38 11.52
CA ASN A 88 -9.29 16.65 12.46
C ASN A 88 -9.48 15.16 12.10
N LYS A 89 -9.23 14.77 10.84
CA LYS A 89 -9.29 13.35 10.42
C LYS A 89 -8.10 12.53 10.94
N ALA A 90 -7.04 13.17 11.42
CA ALA A 90 -5.85 12.49 11.96
C ALA A 90 -6.19 11.51 13.10
N PHE A 91 -7.22 11.81 13.90
CA PHE A 91 -7.68 10.94 14.99
C PHE A 91 -8.39 9.67 14.48
N VAL A 92 -9.21 9.77 13.43
CA VAL A 92 -9.85 8.61 12.80
C VAL A 92 -8.79 7.68 12.22
N GLU A 93 -7.77 8.27 11.63
CA GLU A 93 -6.65 7.57 11.01
C GLU A 93 -5.70 6.91 12.02
N LEU A 94 -5.81 7.21 13.32
CA LEU A 94 -5.09 6.44 14.36
C LEU A 94 -5.60 5.00 14.49
N LEU A 95 -6.83 4.74 14.04
CA LEU A 95 -7.49 3.45 14.19
C LEU A 95 -6.94 2.40 13.21
N PHE A 96 -6.32 2.84 12.11
CA PHE A 96 -5.88 1.97 11.03
C PHE A 96 -4.36 2.04 10.80
N TRP A 97 -3.78 0.91 10.38
CA TRP A 97 -2.40 0.90 9.88
C TRP A 97 -2.35 1.67 8.56
N LYS A 98 -1.54 2.72 8.50
CA LYS A 98 -1.41 3.56 7.31
C LYS A 98 -0.57 2.89 6.25
N ASN A 99 -1.06 2.91 5.01
CA ASN A 99 -0.25 2.59 3.85
C ASN A 99 0.57 3.81 3.41
N VAL A 100 1.64 3.58 2.66
CA VAL A 100 2.50 4.66 2.12
C VAL A 100 1.68 5.72 1.36
N GLY A 101 0.64 5.29 0.64
CA GLY A 101 -0.32 6.20 -0.01
C GLY A 101 -1.07 7.10 0.97
N ALA A 102 -1.60 6.53 2.05
CA ALA A 102 -2.31 7.29 3.09
C ALA A 102 -1.37 8.27 3.83
N VAL A 103 -0.11 7.89 4.06
CA VAL A 103 0.90 8.81 4.63
C VAL A 103 1.16 9.99 3.71
N ARG A 104 1.26 9.74 2.40
CA ARG A 104 1.44 10.79 1.41
C ARG A 104 0.23 11.73 1.36
N GLU A 105 -0.98 11.16 1.36
CA GLU A 105 -2.23 11.93 1.44
C GLU A 105 -2.34 12.74 2.74
N MET A 106 -1.82 12.22 3.85
CA MET A 106 -1.75 12.96 5.10
C MET A 106 -0.81 14.17 5.02
N THR A 107 0.36 14.01 4.39
CA THR A 107 1.41 15.04 4.34
C THR A 107 1.17 16.08 3.24
N GLU A 108 0.71 15.65 2.07
CA GLU A 108 0.47 16.50 0.90
C GLU A 108 -0.96 17.10 0.88
N GLY A 109 -1.84 16.61 1.77
CA GLY A 109 -3.24 17.01 1.87
C GLY A 109 -4.17 15.94 1.30
N TYR A 110 -5.33 15.75 1.95
CA TYR A 110 -6.36 14.87 1.41
C TYR A 110 -6.83 15.49 0.09
N ASN A 111 -6.45 14.90 -1.04
CA ASN A 111 -7.10 15.22 -2.30
C ASN A 111 -8.60 15.03 -2.10
N LYS A 112 -9.37 16.10 -2.36
CA LYS A 112 -10.82 15.99 -2.47
C LYS A 112 -11.09 14.92 -3.53
N ASP A 113 -11.69 13.83 -3.08
CA ASP A 113 -12.29 12.79 -3.89
C ASP A 113 -11.33 11.98 -4.79
N GLY A 114 -10.69 10.96 -4.20
CA GLY A 114 -10.55 9.67 -4.89
C GLY A 114 -9.63 9.58 -6.10
N GLU A 115 -8.56 10.39 -6.17
CA GLU A 115 -7.48 10.27 -7.17
C GLU A 115 -6.24 9.52 -6.63
N GLY A 116 -6.38 8.70 -5.60
CA GLY A 116 -5.41 7.64 -5.39
C GLY A 116 -5.58 6.65 -6.53
N LYS A 117 -4.71 6.71 -7.58
CA LYS A 117 -4.68 5.83 -8.76
C LYS A 117 -5.89 4.89 -8.76
N LYS A 118 -7.06 5.37 -9.20
CA LYS A 118 -8.15 4.45 -9.50
C LYS A 118 -7.51 3.46 -10.45
N LYS A 119 -7.44 2.19 -10.04
CA LYS A 119 -7.25 1.08 -10.99
C LYS A 119 -8.21 1.40 -12.11
N GLY A 120 -7.67 1.82 -13.26
CA GLY A 120 -8.38 2.70 -14.19
C GLY A 120 -9.74 2.10 -14.47
N LYS A 121 -10.80 2.81 -14.08
CA LYS A 121 -12.14 2.47 -14.52
C LYS A 121 -12.06 2.50 -16.05
N TRP A 122 -12.34 1.38 -16.71
CA TRP A 122 -12.24 1.28 -18.16
C TRP A 122 -12.97 2.46 -18.78
N THR A 123 -12.27 3.20 -19.63
CA THR A 123 -12.91 4.31 -20.36
C THR A 123 -13.65 3.73 -21.56
N PRO A 124 -14.70 4.41 -22.06
CA PRO A 124 -15.41 3.96 -23.25
C PRO A 124 -14.47 3.72 -24.45
N GLU A 125 -13.40 4.51 -24.56
CA GLU A 125 -12.39 4.37 -25.61
C GLU A 125 -11.51 3.13 -25.41
N GLU A 126 -11.17 2.79 -24.15
CA GLU A 126 -10.44 1.55 -23.83
C GLU A 126 -11.32 0.31 -24.06
N GLU A 127 -12.64 0.40 -23.78
CA GLU A 127 -13.62 -0.66 -24.03
C GLU A 127 -13.77 -0.90 -25.54
N GLU A 128 -13.90 0.16 -26.33
CA GLU A 128 -13.98 0.08 -27.80
C GLU A 128 -12.69 -0.50 -28.41
N GLN A 129 -11.52 -0.06 -27.93
CA GLN A 129 -10.23 -0.62 -28.37
C GLN A 129 -10.13 -2.12 -28.06
N LEU A 130 -10.54 -2.54 -26.86
CA LEU A 130 -10.54 -3.94 -26.46
C LEU A 130 -11.52 -4.78 -27.29
N GLN A 131 -12.70 -4.24 -27.60
CA GLN A 131 -13.69 -4.90 -28.44
C GLN A 131 -13.20 -5.07 -29.89
N GLN A 132 -12.61 -4.03 -30.48
CA GLN A 132 -12.05 -4.09 -31.84
C GLN A 132 -10.93 -5.13 -31.93
N LEU A 133 -10.00 -5.13 -30.97
CA LEU A 133 -8.94 -6.13 -30.90
C LEU A 133 -9.53 -7.55 -30.76
N TYR A 134 -10.55 -7.74 -29.92
CA TYR A 134 -11.21 -9.04 -29.77
C TYR A 134 -11.84 -9.53 -31.08
N GLU A 135 -12.57 -8.67 -31.78
CA GLU A 135 -13.18 -9.00 -33.07
C GLU A 135 -12.13 -9.29 -34.16
N GLU A 136 -11.01 -8.58 -34.16
CA GLU A 136 -9.92 -8.79 -35.11
C GLU A 136 -9.21 -10.15 -34.90
N TYR A 137 -9.01 -10.54 -33.64
CA TYR A 137 -8.25 -11.75 -33.30
C TYR A 137 -9.11 -12.99 -33.01
N LYS A 138 -10.43 -12.88 -32.77
CA LYS A 138 -11.30 -14.05 -32.51
C LYS A 138 -11.39 -15.00 -33.72
N ASP A 139 -11.41 -14.46 -34.93
CA ASP A 139 -11.55 -15.23 -36.17
C ASP A 139 -10.20 -15.72 -36.72
N SER A 140 -9.09 -15.16 -36.23
CA SER A 140 -7.73 -15.60 -36.56
C SER A 140 -7.40 -17.02 -36.03
N GLY A 141 -8.23 -17.58 -35.15
CA GLY A 141 -8.16 -18.97 -34.68
C GLY A 141 -8.85 -20.00 -35.57
N GLY A 142 -9.45 -19.61 -36.69
CA GLY A 142 -10.25 -20.48 -37.55
C GLY A 142 -9.49 -21.35 -38.56
N GLY A 143 -8.15 -21.27 -38.67
CA GLY A 143 -7.45 -21.89 -39.80
C GLY A 143 -6.01 -22.38 -39.60
N VAL A 144 -5.44 -22.32 -38.39
CA VAL A 144 -4.02 -22.68 -38.16
C VAL A 144 -3.91 -23.88 -37.19
N PRO A 145 -3.04 -24.88 -37.47
CA PRO A 145 -2.92 -26.08 -36.64
C PRO A 145 -2.59 -25.79 -35.16
N VAL A 146 -3.21 -26.58 -34.29
CA VAL A 146 -3.41 -26.42 -32.83
C VAL A 146 -2.14 -26.39 -31.96
N ILE A 147 -0.93 -26.31 -32.53
CA ILE A 147 0.32 -26.53 -31.78
C ILE A 147 0.98 -25.22 -31.28
N HIS A 148 0.65 -24.06 -31.86
CA HIS A 148 1.17 -22.75 -31.39
C HIS A 148 0.18 -21.61 -31.65
N MET A 149 -0.94 -21.57 -30.92
CA MET A 149 -1.77 -20.36 -30.83
C MET A 149 -1.31 -19.56 -29.60
N PRO A 150 -0.66 -18.39 -29.75
CA PRO A 150 -0.47 -17.51 -28.61
C PRO A 150 -1.84 -17.13 -28.04
N ASP A 151 -1.98 -17.18 -26.72
CA ASP A 151 -3.18 -16.77 -26.00
C ASP A 151 -3.67 -15.42 -26.54
N ILE A 152 -4.94 -15.35 -26.94
CA ILE A 152 -5.56 -14.15 -27.51
C ILE A 152 -5.42 -12.93 -26.58
N VAL A 153 -5.32 -13.15 -25.27
CA VAL A 153 -5.05 -12.09 -24.30
C VAL A 153 -3.58 -11.68 -24.31
N GLU A 154 -2.65 -12.61 -24.51
CA GLU A 154 -1.22 -12.32 -24.63
C GLU A 154 -0.89 -11.58 -25.92
N THR A 155 -1.66 -11.77 -26.99
CA THR A 155 -1.51 -10.97 -28.23
C THR A 155 -2.09 -9.56 -28.08
N MET A 156 -3.16 -9.38 -27.30
CA MET A 156 -3.79 -8.07 -27.05
C MET A 156 -3.04 -7.21 -26.04
N LEU A 157 -2.47 -7.81 -25.00
CA LEU A 157 -1.77 -7.10 -23.92
C LEU A 157 -0.75 -6.06 -24.39
N PRO A 158 0.14 -6.35 -25.37
CA PRO A 158 1.10 -5.35 -25.87
C PRO A 158 0.48 -4.28 -26.77
N LEU A 159 -0.75 -4.48 -27.27
CA LEU A 159 -1.43 -3.58 -28.21
C LEU A 159 -2.37 -2.57 -27.50
N LEU A 160 -2.66 -2.79 -26.23
CA LEU A 160 -3.49 -1.89 -25.43
C LEU A 160 -2.74 -0.58 -25.14
N SER A 161 -3.44 0.55 -25.27
CA SER A 161 -2.89 1.88 -24.98
C SER A 161 -2.51 2.05 -23.51
N SER A 162 -3.06 1.21 -22.62
CA SER A 162 -2.79 1.23 -21.18
C SER A 162 -2.08 -0.03 -20.70
N SER A 163 -1.16 0.14 -19.74
CA SER A 163 -0.46 -0.96 -19.08
C SER A 163 -1.43 -1.68 -18.13
N ARG A 164 -2.19 -2.65 -18.68
CA ARG A 164 -3.13 -3.51 -17.96
C ARG A 164 -2.53 -4.90 -17.79
N THR A 165 -2.94 -5.58 -16.72
CA THR A 165 -2.52 -6.97 -16.50
C THR A 165 -3.47 -7.95 -17.19
N ARG A 166 -2.98 -9.14 -17.59
CA ARG A 166 -3.79 -10.23 -18.16
C ARG A 166 -5.08 -10.46 -17.38
N ARG A 167 -4.99 -10.47 -16.05
CA ARG A 167 -6.12 -10.71 -15.15
C ARG A 167 -7.19 -9.62 -15.24
N GLU A 168 -6.79 -8.37 -15.42
CA GLU A 168 -7.72 -7.23 -15.54
C GLU A 168 -8.45 -7.26 -16.88
N VAL A 169 -7.72 -7.54 -17.97
CA VAL A 169 -8.29 -7.69 -19.32
C VAL A 169 -9.30 -8.83 -19.36
N VAL A 170 -8.92 -10.03 -18.91
CA VAL A 170 -9.80 -11.21 -18.86
C VAL A 170 -11.05 -10.96 -18.03
N SER A 171 -10.90 -10.38 -16.83
CA SER A 171 -12.04 -10.08 -15.97
C SER A 171 -13.00 -9.08 -16.62
N HIS A 172 -12.47 -8.16 -17.43
CA HIS A 172 -13.28 -7.14 -18.06
C HIS A 172 -13.96 -7.63 -19.34
N MET A 173 -13.29 -8.46 -20.15
CA MET A 173 -13.90 -9.13 -21.31
C MET A 173 -15.13 -9.95 -20.91
N VAL A 174 -15.05 -10.67 -19.78
CA VAL A 174 -16.21 -11.41 -19.22
C VAL A 174 -17.31 -10.44 -18.76
N SER A 175 -16.95 -9.29 -18.17
CA SER A 175 -17.94 -8.29 -17.75
C SER A 175 -18.66 -7.59 -18.92
N MET A 176 -18.00 -7.45 -20.07
CA MET A 176 -18.57 -6.91 -21.29
C MET A 176 -19.35 -7.97 -22.10
N GLY A 177 -19.32 -9.24 -21.68
CA GLY A 177 -19.96 -10.33 -22.42
C GLY A 177 -19.26 -10.69 -23.73
N LEU A 178 -18.00 -10.29 -23.92
CA LEU A 178 -17.20 -10.73 -25.07
C LEU A 178 -16.83 -12.21 -24.97
N VAL A 179 -16.83 -12.78 -23.77
CA VAL A 179 -16.54 -14.19 -23.50
C VAL A 179 -17.46 -14.71 -22.39
N ASP A 180 -18.03 -15.90 -22.57
CA ASP A 180 -18.93 -16.54 -21.60
C ASP A 180 -18.23 -16.93 -20.29
N SER A 181 -16.97 -17.35 -20.35
CA SER A 181 -16.19 -17.70 -19.19
C SER A 181 -14.69 -17.47 -19.35
N VAL A 182 -14.01 -17.18 -18.24
CA VAL A 182 -12.53 -17.19 -18.13
C VAL A 182 -11.92 -18.52 -18.61
N LYS A 183 -12.71 -19.60 -18.60
CA LYS A 183 -12.33 -20.93 -19.07
C LYS A 183 -12.21 -21.01 -20.59
N ASP A 184 -12.92 -20.19 -21.35
CA ASP A 184 -12.90 -20.21 -22.82
C ASP A 184 -11.62 -19.55 -23.38
N LEU A 185 -10.97 -18.72 -22.57
CA LEU A 185 -9.65 -18.12 -22.83
C LEU A 185 -8.49 -18.99 -22.32
N LYS A 186 -8.77 -20.24 -21.92
CA LYS A 186 -7.76 -21.25 -21.60
C LYS A 186 -7.91 -22.41 -22.57
N LYS A 187 -6.83 -22.75 -23.29
CA LYS A 187 -6.59 -24.13 -23.67
C LYS A 187 -5.46 -24.68 -22.83
N GLU A 188 -5.66 -25.92 -22.40
CA GLU A 188 -4.71 -26.79 -21.68
C GLU A 188 -3.32 -26.83 -22.33
#